data_AF-F3QSC7-F1
#
_entry.id   AF-F3QSC7-F1
#
_cell.length_a   1.000
_cell.length_b   1.000
_cell.length_c   1.000
_cell.angle_alpha   90.00
_cell.angle_beta   90.00
_cell.angle_gamma   90.00
#
_symmetry.space_group_name_H-M   'P 1'
#
loop_
_entity.id
_entity.type
_entity.pdbx_description
1 polymer ?
#
loop_
_entity_poly.entity_id
_entity_poly.type
_entity_poly.pdbx_seq_one_letter_code
_entity_poly.pdbx_strand_id
1 'polypeptide(L)'
;MRNVYFTLLLMLCMSAHVKAGDWMKRLPDNLFVSQVSIPGTHDAATGNGVTLATFSQCQDIDVATQWSIGIRAFDFRPKVKDDYLNINHGISETKLRFDAALYLLRDSLKAHPSEFAIIHCLYASNYDNDKATYETMLRELLSREDLKDYFVPFRRNLTVGDMRGKILLLSRDQYAVKPITGGFFQSWCGWLDWNAQSSCSIIGESAALDYKSPLWVQDYANTKDSEGGVAKKVSAVTEMLEHSTKHVTKDESDVVWVFNFASAYPGSLSTANGYRENATYTNAAIIEYLQTHEAGPTGVILMDYCVDRSPNEVDGKYLTRGRELVDTLIANNYKWLERRNRTVYDRALDRIDKLYTKLQEVREAIATECADVAADFEDELAAAKEVIDQQKYEIDSLYAGWLFTESYTVDYTGTYKIIRQIEKDAEEAQAKFDEESDIHAVQVEHIGNDCQIFSLTGERLDALRRGTVNIVKFPEGKVRKVVCQ
;
A
#
# COMPACT_ATOMS: atom_id res chain seq x y z
N MET A 1 -19.45 -11.49 -31.38
CA MET A 1 -18.02 -11.91 -31.31
C MET A 1 -17.09 -10.78 -31.77
N ARG A 2 -17.15 -9.61 -31.12
CA ARG A 2 -16.32 -8.46 -31.50
C ARG A 2 -16.11 -7.48 -30.34
N ASN A 3 -15.96 -7.99 -29.11
CA ASN A 3 -15.67 -7.18 -27.92
C ASN A 3 -14.69 -7.86 -26.93
N VAL A 4 -14.09 -9.00 -27.29
CA VAL A 4 -13.19 -9.77 -26.38
C VAL A 4 -11.70 -9.53 -26.69
N TYR A 5 -11.39 -8.76 -27.74
CA TYR A 5 -10.00 -8.55 -28.18
C TYR A 5 -9.37 -7.24 -27.69
N PHE A 6 -10.12 -6.34 -27.04
CA PHE A 6 -9.56 -5.08 -26.54
C PHE A 6 -8.99 -5.18 -25.11
N THR A 7 -9.43 -6.16 -24.32
CA THR A 7 -8.98 -6.36 -22.94
C THR A 7 -7.72 -7.25 -22.84
N LEU A 8 -7.40 -8.02 -23.89
CA LEU A 8 -6.24 -8.91 -23.88
C LEU A 8 -4.91 -8.24 -24.28
N LEU A 9 -4.94 -6.99 -24.75
CA LEU A 9 -3.73 -6.28 -25.22
C LEU A 9 -2.99 -5.49 -24.12
N LEU A 10 -3.52 -5.46 -22.88
CA LEU A 10 -2.87 -4.81 -21.72
C LEU A 10 -2.18 -5.79 -20.75
N MET A 11 -2.24 -7.10 -21.01
CA MET A 11 -1.45 -8.11 -20.28
C MET A 11 -0.16 -8.51 -21.02
N LEU A 12 0.40 -7.61 -21.84
CA LEU A 12 1.78 -7.78 -22.28
C LEU A 12 2.70 -7.44 -21.11
N CYS A 13 3.27 -8.48 -20.52
CA CYS A 13 4.41 -8.48 -19.60
C CYS A 13 5.26 -7.20 -19.69
N MET A 14 4.98 -6.20 -18.85
CA MET A 14 5.97 -5.18 -18.54
C MET A 14 6.95 -5.74 -17.51
N SER A 15 7.79 -6.67 -17.96
CA SER A 15 9.17 -6.76 -17.47
C SER A 15 9.96 -5.57 -18.01
N ALA A 16 9.43 -4.35 -17.83
CA ALA A 16 10.22 -3.15 -17.91
C ALA A 16 11.25 -3.32 -16.80
N HIS A 17 12.51 -3.51 -17.17
CA HIS A 17 13.63 -3.33 -16.26
C HIS A 17 13.47 -1.92 -15.72
N VAL A 18 12.86 -1.81 -14.54
CA VAL A 18 12.78 -0.58 -13.78
C VAL A 18 14.23 -0.16 -13.62
N LYS A 19 14.65 0.91 -14.30
CA LYS A 19 15.98 1.45 -14.08
C LYS A 19 16.05 1.74 -12.59
N ALA A 20 17.09 1.26 -11.91
CA ALA A 20 17.24 1.44 -10.47
C ALA A 20 17.11 2.91 -10.03
N GLY A 21 17.35 3.87 -10.94
CA GLY A 21 17.14 5.30 -10.73
C GLY A 21 15.70 5.82 -10.69
N ASP A 22 14.68 5.07 -11.12
CA ASP A 22 13.27 5.55 -11.22
C ASP A 22 12.26 4.52 -10.68
N TRP A 23 12.63 3.79 -9.62
CA TRP A 23 11.82 2.68 -9.15
C TRP A 23 10.55 3.11 -8.42
N MET A 24 10.53 4.29 -7.80
CA MET A 24 9.33 4.77 -7.12
C MET A 24 8.25 5.24 -8.11
N LYS A 25 8.55 5.39 -9.40
CA LYS A 25 7.59 5.79 -10.45
C LYS A 25 6.34 4.92 -10.53
N ARG A 26 6.45 3.63 -10.21
CA ARG A 26 5.33 2.68 -10.27
C ARG A 26 4.60 2.52 -8.94
N LEU A 27 5.05 3.16 -7.87
CA LEU A 27 4.33 3.16 -6.60
C LEU A 27 3.09 4.06 -6.73
N PRO A 28 1.92 3.65 -6.22
CA PRO A 28 0.72 4.50 -6.19
C PRO A 28 0.93 5.76 -5.34
N ASP A 29 0.40 6.90 -5.76
CA ASP A 29 0.56 8.16 -5.03
C ASP A 29 -0.10 8.14 -3.65
N ASN A 30 -1.19 7.39 -3.47
CA ASN A 30 -1.92 7.25 -2.21
C ASN A 30 -1.27 6.24 -1.23
N LEU A 31 -0.18 5.58 -1.62
CA LEU A 31 0.53 4.65 -0.74
C LEU A 31 1.21 5.44 0.39
N PHE A 32 1.05 5.06 1.64
CA PHE A 32 1.81 5.68 2.73
C PHE A 32 3.30 5.34 2.62
N VAL A 33 4.15 6.33 2.87
CA VAL A 33 5.62 6.16 2.78
C VAL A 33 6.12 5.11 3.77
N SER A 34 5.47 5.01 4.92
CA SER A 34 5.76 3.99 5.93
C SER A 34 5.55 2.56 5.45
N GLN A 35 4.78 2.37 4.37
CA GLN A 35 4.51 1.07 3.77
C GLN A 35 5.47 0.73 2.63
N VAL A 36 6.43 1.60 2.31
CA VAL A 36 7.41 1.37 1.25
C VAL A 36 8.64 0.69 1.85
N SER A 37 9.12 -0.37 1.20
CA SER A 37 10.44 -0.94 1.44
C SER A 37 11.51 -0.05 0.81
N ILE A 38 12.18 0.77 1.63
CA ILE A 38 13.12 1.78 1.15
C ILE A 38 14.56 1.32 1.40
N PRO A 39 15.35 1.03 0.34
CA PRO A 39 16.76 0.75 0.47
C PRO A 39 17.51 2.01 0.93
N GLY A 40 18.27 1.86 1.99
CA GLY A 40 19.06 2.92 2.59
C GLY A 40 20.48 2.51 2.95
N THR A 41 21.35 3.49 3.13
CA THR A 41 22.76 3.29 3.51
C THR A 41 23.09 3.94 4.85
N HIS A 42 23.69 3.15 5.74
CA HIS A 42 24.30 3.63 6.98
C HIS A 42 25.62 4.37 6.68
N ASP A 43 25.88 5.46 7.41
CA ASP A 43 27.06 6.32 7.23
C ASP A 43 27.39 6.56 5.74
N ALA A 44 26.37 6.99 4.99
CA ALA A 44 26.32 6.92 3.54
C ALA A 44 27.51 7.60 2.85
N ALA A 45 27.93 8.75 3.38
CA ALA A 45 29.01 9.56 2.80
C ALA A 45 30.42 8.99 3.03
N THR A 46 30.58 7.88 3.79
CA THR A 46 31.91 7.27 3.95
C THR A 46 32.51 6.81 2.61
N GLY A 47 31.67 6.48 1.63
CA GLY A 47 32.06 6.20 0.24
C GLY A 47 32.58 7.42 -0.53
N ASN A 48 32.40 8.64 -0.02
CA ASN A 48 32.96 9.87 -0.57
C ASN A 48 34.36 10.16 0.02
N GLY A 49 35.17 9.11 0.24
CA GLY A 49 36.53 9.20 0.77
C GLY A 49 36.57 9.67 2.22
N VAL A 50 36.51 8.73 3.16
CA VAL A 50 36.62 9.01 4.60
C VAL A 50 38.06 8.89 5.09
N THR A 51 38.50 9.79 5.97
CA THR A 51 39.76 9.63 6.70
C THR A 51 39.69 8.43 7.64
N LEU A 52 40.82 7.84 8.03
CA LEU A 52 40.82 6.65 8.91
C LEU A 52 39.93 5.51 8.35
N ALA A 53 39.91 5.33 7.02
CA ALA A 53 39.03 4.37 6.33
C ALA A 53 39.06 2.96 6.94
N THR A 54 40.22 2.49 7.42
CA THR A 54 40.37 1.21 8.14
C THR A 54 39.39 1.04 9.31
N PHE A 55 38.96 2.14 9.94
CA PHE A 55 38.07 2.16 11.10
C PHE A 55 36.67 2.69 10.82
N SER A 56 36.46 3.39 9.70
CA SER A 56 35.25 4.20 9.47
C SER A 56 34.59 3.99 8.11
N GLN A 57 35.13 3.14 7.23
CA GLN A 57 34.50 2.87 5.93
C GLN A 57 33.25 1.98 6.10
N CYS A 58 32.08 2.52 5.74
CA CYS A 58 30.79 1.81 5.77
C CYS A 58 30.23 1.57 4.35
N GLN A 59 30.60 2.40 3.36
CA GLN A 59 30.20 2.26 1.95
C GLN A 59 31.42 2.37 1.04
N ASP A 60 31.54 1.58 -0.03
CA ASP A 60 32.67 1.71 -0.98
C ASP A 60 32.43 2.71 -2.12
N ILE A 61 31.16 3.02 -2.40
CA ILE A 61 30.75 3.89 -3.51
C ILE A 61 30.16 5.19 -3.00
N ASP A 62 30.36 6.27 -3.75
CA ASP A 62 29.87 7.59 -3.38
C ASP A 62 28.33 7.70 -3.39
N VAL A 63 27.81 8.73 -2.71
CA VAL A 63 26.36 9.00 -2.63
C VAL A 63 25.68 9.12 -4.00
N ALA A 64 26.36 9.67 -5.01
CA ALA A 64 25.82 9.79 -6.37
C ALA A 64 25.59 8.41 -7.00
N THR A 65 26.56 7.52 -6.85
CA THR A 65 26.48 6.14 -7.30
C THR A 65 25.42 5.38 -6.51
N GLN A 66 25.36 5.55 -5.18
CA GLN A 66 24.31 4.98 -4.33
C GLN A 66 22.91 5.35 -4.82
N TRP A 67 22.68 6.64 -5.12
CA TRP A 67 21.43 7.10 -5.73
C TRP A 67 21.13 6.38 -7.04
N SER A 68 22.12 6.28 -7.95
CA SER A 68 21.93 5.68 -9.27
C SER A 68 21.54 4.20 -9.22
N ILE A 69 21.92 3.51 -8.15
CA ILE A 69 21.61 2.10 -7.93
C ILE A 69 20.32 1.91 -7.10
N GLY A 70 19.61 2.97 -6.73
CA GLY A 70 18.27 2.88 -6.13
C GLY A 70 18.20 3.12 -4.62
N ILE A 71 19.30 3.52 -3.97
CA ILE A 71 19.26 4.00 -2.59
C ILE A 71 18.44 5.29 -2.51
N ARG A 72 17.51 5.34 -1.55
CA ARG A 72 16.62 6.50 -1.33
C ARG A 72 16.56 6.93 0.13
N ALA A 73 17.18 6.19 1.05
CA ALA A 73 17.42 6.63 2.41
C ALA A 73 18.92 6.76 2.70
N PHE A 74 19.33 7.87 3.31
CA PHE A 74 20.74 8.17 3.55
C PHE A 74 20.92 8.55 5.01
N ASP A 75 21.78 7.82 5.72
CA ASP A 75 22.28 8.23 7.04
C ASP A 75 23.43 9.22 6.83
N PHE A 76 23.15 10.50 7.10
CA PHE A 76 24.14 11.57 7.07
C PHE A 76 24.41 12.09 8.46
N ARG A 77 25.70 12.23 8.74
CA ARG A 77 26.16 12.68 10.05
C ARG A 77 26.94 13.99 9.96
N PRO A 78 26.24 15.13 9.86
CA PRO A 78 26.88 16.43 9.79
C PRO A 78 27.59 16.77 11.11
N LYS A 79 28.70 17.51 11.00
CA LYS A 79 29.47 18.07 12.10
C LYS A 79 29.94 19.47 11.73
N VAL A 80 29.98 20.36 12.71
CA VAL A 80 30.55 21.71 12.50
C VAL A 80 32.03 21.58 12.14
N LYS A 81 32.39 22.21 11.04
CA LYS A 81 33.77 22.38 10.59
C LYS A 81 33.92 23.81 10.09
N ASP A 82 34.60 24.62 10.88
CA ASP A 82 34.79 26.05 10.63
C ASP A 82 33.45 26.77 10.38
N ASP A 83 33.19 27.20 9.15
CA ASP A 83 31.99 27.93 8.72
C ASP A 83 30.96 27.06 7.98
N TYR A 84 31.08 25.73 8.05
CA TYR A 84 30.17 24.81 7.37
C TYR A 84 29.92 23.50 8.11
N LEU A 85 28.98 22.69 7.58
CA LEU A 85 28.73 21.33 8.05
C LEU A 85 29.41 20.31 7.12
N ASN A 86 30.41 19.60 7.65
CA ASN A 86 31.02 18.46 6.97
C ASN A 86 30.28 17.17 7.35
N ILE A 87 30.21 16.18 6.47
CA ILE A 87 29.71 14.85 6.86
C ILE A 87 30.87 14.02 7.38
N ASN A 88 30.70 13.42 8.57
CA ASN A 88 31.73 12.68 9.28
C ASN A 88 31.23 11.30 9.74
N HIS A 89 32.15 10.40 10.05
CA HIS A 89 31.90 9.22 10.88
C HIS A 89 32.67 9.42 12.20
N GLY A 90 32.01 9.87 13.26
CA GLY A 90 32.70 10.23 14.49
C GLY A 90 33.68 11.38 14.26
N ILE A 91 34.96 11.13 14.54
CA ILE A 91 36.06 12.07 14.26
C ILE A 91 36.53 12.02 12.80
N SER A 92 36.17 10.98 12.05
CA SER A 92 36.65 10.76 10.69
C SER A 92 35.89 11.63 9.70
N GLU A 93 36.59 12.46 8.94
CA GLU A 93 36.00 13.37 7.96
C GLU A 93 35.80 12.66 6.61
N THR A 94 34.66 12.88 5.96
CA THR A 94 34.48 12.54 4.53
C THR A 94 34.83 13.75 3.66
N LYS A 95 35.04 13.55 2.35
CA LYS A 95 35.21 14.65 1.39
C LYS A 95 33.87 15.28 0.96
N LEU A 96 32.74 14.85 1.52
CA LEU A 96 31.42 15.38 1.19
C LEU A 96 30.92 16.33 2.28
N ARG A 97 30.69 17.58 1.89
CA ARG A 97 30.00 18.56 2.72
C ARG A 97 28.50 18.29 2.73
N PHE A 98 27.82 18.68 3.81
CA PHE A 98 26.39 18.42 3.94
C PHE A 98 25.55 19.24 2.95
N ASP A 99 25.90 20.50 2.69
CA ASP A 99 25.27 21.33 1.65
C ASP A 99 25.40 20.71 0.25
N ALA A 100 26.58 20.17 -0.08
CA ALA A 100 26.83 19.47 -1.33
C ALA A 100 25.99 18.18 -1.46
N ALA A 101 25.81 17.44 -0.36
CA ALA A 101 24.94 16.25 -0.35
C ALA A 101 23.47 16.62 -0.60
N LEU A 102 22.96 17.69 0.02
CA LEU A 102 21.61 18.18 -0.21
C LEU A 102 21.41 18.66 -1.66
N TYR A 103 22.41 19.33 -2.23
CA TYR A 103 22.38 19.72 -3.65
C TYR A 103 22.37 18.53 -4.59
N LEU A 104 23.17 17.50 -4.30
CA LEU A 104 23.14 16.25 -5.05
C LEU A 104 21.74 15.64 -5.03
N LEU A 105 21.13 15.50 -3.85
CA LEU A 105 19.77 14.95 -3.74
C LEU A 105 18.74 15.82 -4.46
N ARG A 106 18.80 17.14 -4.31
CA ARG A 106 17.94 18.09 -5.02
C ARG A 106 18.02 17.89 -6.53
N ASP A 107 19.22 17.87 -7.08
CA ASP A 107 19.42 17.81 -8.53
C ASP A 107 19.09 16.42 -9.08
N SER A 108 19.32 15.36 -8.30
CA SER A 108 18.80 14.03 -8.57
C SER A 108 17.27 13.98 -8.61
N LEU A 109 16.58 14.64 -7.68
CA LEU A 109 15.11 14.72 -7.65
C LEU A 109 14.56 15.56 -8.83
N LYS A 110 15.28 16.57 -9.29
CA LYS A 110 14.92 17.28 -10.54
C LYS A 110 15.01 16.36 -11.76
N ALA A 111 16.04 15.53 -11.83
CA ALA A 111 16.23 14.58 -12.92
C ALA A 111 15.24 13.40 -12.85
N HIS A 112 14.81 13.04 -11.65
CA HIS A 112 13.96 11.89 -11.35
C HIS A 112 12.77 12.30 -10.46
N PRO A 113 11.81 13.11 -10.98
CA PRO A 113 10.75 13.72 -10.16
C PRO A 113 9.75 12.73 -9.57
N SER A 114 9.76 11.47 -10.03
CA SER A 114 8.96 10.42 -9.40
C SER A 114 9.55 9.91 -8.08
N GLU A 115 10.82 10.17 -7.82
CA GLU A 115 11.54 9.66 -6.66
C GLU A 115 11.42 10.63 -5.47
N PHE A 116 11.79 10.15 -4.30
CA PHE A 116 11.94 10.98 -3.10
C PHE A 116 13.11 10.47 -2.25
N ALA A 117 13.63 11.32 -1.36
CA ALA A 117 14.72 10.94 -0.47
C ALA A 117 14.29 11.03 1.00
N ILE A 118 14.85 10.16 1.83
CA ILE A 118 14.79 10.25 3.29
C ILE A 118 16.21 10.44 3.82
N ILE A 119 16.40 11.40 4.70
CA ILE A 119 17.67 11.59 5.41
C ILE A 119 17.44 11.21 6.86
N HIS A 120 18.17 10.21 7.34
CA HIS A 120 18.41 10.03 8.77
C HIS A 120 19.59 10.95 9.13
N CYS A 121 19.37 11.92 10.02
CA CYS A 121 20.36 12.93 10.39
C CYS A 121 20.76 12.75 11.86
N LEU A 122 22.06 12.60 12.13
CA LEU A 122 22.61 12.47 13.48
C LEU A 122 23.93 13.25 13.57
N TYR A 123 24.11 14.11 14.56
CA TYR A 123 25.37 14.81 14.75
C TYR A 123 26.52 13.80 14.98
N ALA A 124 27.62 13.95 14.24
CA ALA A 124 28.59 12.86 14.12
C ALA A 124 29.32 12.49 15.42
N SER A 125 29.38 13.39 16.42
CA SER A 125 30.14 13.17 17.66
C SER A 125 29.53 13.99 18.81
N ASN A 126 30.32 14.48 19.78
CA ASN A 126 29.85 15.17 20.98
C ASN A 126 28.99 16.43 20.66
N TYR A 127 27.68 16.24 20.48
CA TYR A 127 26.71 17.26 20.07
C TYR A 127 26.79 18.54 20.92
N ASP A 128 26.89 18.36 22.24
CA ASP A 128 26.85 19.45 23.21
C ASP A 128 27.97 20.48 23.02
N ASN A 129 29.10 20.11 22.41
CA ASN A 129 30.23 21.03 22.21
C ASN A 129 29.94 22.11 21.17
N ASP A 130 29.20 21.77 20.11
CA ASP A 130 28.98 22.66 18.95
C ASP A 130 27.50 22.99 18.74
N LYS A 131 26.65 22.62 19.71
CA LYS A 131 25.19 22.66 19.62
C LYS A 131 24.66 23.95 18.99
N ALA A 132 24.92 25.11 19.60
CA ALA A 132 24.37 26.38 19.12
C ALA A 132 24.76 26.71 17.67
N THR A 133 26.01 26.41 17.30
CA THR A 133 26.53 26.63 15.94
C THR A 133 25.89 25.66 14.96
N TYR A 134 25.84 24.37 15.29
CA TYR A 134 25.19 23.34 14.48
C TYR A 134 23.72 23.65 14.24
N GLU A 135 22.98 23.97 15.30
CA GLU A 135 21.55 24.29 15.22
C GLU A 135 21.30 25.47 14.27
N THR A 136 22.16 26.50 14.33
CA THR A 136 22.08 27.67 13.44
C THR A 136 22.38 27.31 12.00
N MET A 137 23.52 26.66 11.74
CA MET A 137 23.93 26.28 10.39
C MET A 137 22.91 25.33 9.72
N LEU A 138 22.37 24.36 10.47
CA LEU A 138 21.40 23.42 9.92
C LEU A 138 20.07 24.13 9.60
N ARG A 139 19.56 25.01 10.49
CA ARG A 139 18.34 25.78 10.20
C ARG A 139 18.50 26.70 8.98
N GLU A 140 19.64 27.37 8.86
CA GLU A 140 19.94 28.24 7.70
C GLU A 140 19.97 27.43 6.40
N LEU A 141 20.59 26.26 6.42
CA LEU A 141 20.67 25.39 5.24
C LEU A 141 19.29 24.84 4.85
N LEU A 142 18.48 24.43 5.82
CA LEU A 142 17.11 23.94 5.60
C LEU A 142 16.14 25.05 5.13
N SER A 143 16.42 26.30 5.49
CA SER A 143 15.59 27.47 5.12
C SER A 143 16.09 28.18 3.86
N ARG A 144 17.19 27.72 3.25
CA ARG A 144 17.81 28.40 2.12
C ARG A 144 16.87 28.40 0.92
N GLU A 145 16.73 29.54 0.24
CA GLU A 145 15.76 29.75 -0.84
C GLU A 145 15.84 28.70 -1.98
N ASP A 146 17.02 28.18 -2.27
CA ASP A 146 17.25 27.20 -3.34
C ASP A 146 17.11 25.73 -2.89
N LEU A 147 16.74 25.49 -1.63
CA LEU A 147 16.54 24.17 -1.02
C LEU A 147 15.22 24.02 -0.27
N LYS A 148 14.68 25.08 0.35
CA LYS A 148 13.54 24.99 1.28
C LYS A 148 12.34 24.25 0.71
N ASP A 149 12.05 24.44 -0.58
CA ASP A 149 10.90 23.82 -1.26
C ASP A 149 11.12 22.33 -1.55
N TYR A 150 12.32 21.80 -1.39
CA TYR A 150 12.61 20.37 -1.50
C TYR A 150 12.35 19.64 -0.20
N PHE A 151 12.29 20.31 0.95
CA PHE A 151 11.98 19.64 2.21
C PHE A 151 10.47 19.56 2.45
N VAL A 152 10.04 18.49 3.10
CA VAL A 152 8.64 18.29 3.50
C VAL A 152 8.55 18.17 5.01
N PRO A 153 7.63 18.90 5.67
CA PRO A 153 7.37 18.73 7.11
C PRO A 153 6.84 17.33 7.37
N PHE A 154 7.28 16.71 8.47
CA PHE A 154 6.81 15.38 8.83
C PHE A 154 5.32 15.41 9.19
N ARG A 155 4.55 14.52 8.55
CA ARG A 155 3.23 14.07 8.98
C ARG A 155 3.25 12.55 9.03
N ARG A 156 2.47 11.96 9.94
CA ARG A 156 2.39 10.51 10.06
C ARG A 156 1.87 9.87 8.78
N ASN A 157 0.90 10.50 8.13
CA ASN A 157 0.19 10.03 6.94
C ASN A 157 0.84 10.49 5.62
N LEU A 158 2.14 10.83 5.61
CA LEU A 158 2.83 11.18 4.37
C LEU A 158 2.67 10.05 3.34
N THR A 159 2.18 10.42 2.16
CA THR A 159 1.99 9.53 1.03
C THR A 159 3.16 9.61 0.05
N VAL A 160 3.30 8.63 -0.84
CA VAL A 160 4.28 8.66 -1.92
C VAL A 160 4.07 9.92 -2.76
N GLY A 161 2.83 10.30 -3.07
CA GLY A 161 2.48 11.51 -3.81
C GLY A 161 2.96 12.79 -3.11
N ASP A 162 2.78 12.89 -1.79
CA ASP A 162 3.30 14.02 -0.99
C ASP A 162 4.82 14.13 -1.05
N MET A 163 5.49 12.98 -1.14
CA MET A 163 6.95 12.88 -1.09
C MET A 163 7.64 13.09 -2.44
N ARG A 164 6.97 12.90 -3.58
CA ARG A 164 7.62 12.97 -4.90
C ARG A 164 8.35 14.30 -5.11
N GLY A 165 9.62 14.22 -5.50
CA GLY A 165 10.50 15.37 -5.67
C GLY A 165 10.93 16.04 -4.36
N LYS A 166 10.65 15.43 -3.19
CA LYS A 166 10.96 15.97 -1.86
C LYS A 166 11.98 15.13 -1.10
N ILE A 167 12.50 15.74 -0.05
CA ILE A 167 13.43 15.21 0.94
C ILE A 167 12.75 15.28 2.31
N LEU A 168 12.57 14.13 2.96
CA LEU A 168 12.16 14.07 4.36
C LEU A 168 13.41 13.92 5.23
N LEU A 169 13.79 15.00 5.93
CA LEU A 169 14.88 14.95 6.91
C LEU A 169 14.33 14.59 8.29
N LEU A 170 14.77 13.47 8.84
CA LEU A 170 14.44 13.04 10.20
C LEU A 170 15.70 13.09 11.06
N SER A 171 15.69 13.97 12.06
CA SER A 171 16.87 14.23 12.88
C SER A 171 16.79 13.56 14.25
N ARG A 172 17.90 12.93 14.68
CA ARG A 172 18.11 12.42 16.03
C ARG A 172 18.34 13.55 17.02
N ASP A 173 19.11 14.55 16.61
CA ASP A 173 19.38 15.75 17.40
C ASP A 173 18.42 16.87 17.04
N GLN A 174 17.98 17.63 18.03
CA GLN A 174 17.09 18.76 17.81
C GLN A 174 17.87 19.97 17.32
N TYR A 175 17.58 20.46 16.12
CA TYR A 175 18.16 21.70 15.60
C TYR A 175 17.34 22.96 15.92
N ALA A 176 16.20 22.78 16.60
CA ALA A 176 15.24 23.80 17.00
C ALA A 176 14.30 23.22 18.08
N VAL A 177 13.51 24.06 18.76
CA VAL A 177 12.50 23.60 19.75
C VAL A 177 11.49 22.63 19.14
N LYS A 178 11.10 22.88 17.89
CA LYS A 178 10.33 22.01 17.02
C LYS A 178 10.98 22.02 15.64
N PRO A 179 10.87 20.95 14.84
CA PRO A 179 11.42 20.96 13.50
C PRO A 179 10.75 22.08 12.69
N ILE A 180 11.53 22.78 11.86
CA ILE A 180 11.01 23.81 10.93
C ILE A 180 10.61 23.20 9.58
N THR A 181 11.04 21.96 9.36
CA THR A 181 10.67 21.06 8.26
C THR A 181 11.15 19.66 8.64
N GLY A 182 10.73 18.60 7.96
CA GLY A 182 11.03 17.24 8.39
C GLY A 182 10.53 16.93 9.81
N GLY A 183 11.25 16.10 10.54
CA GLY A 183 10.83 15.62 11.86
C GLY A 183 11.99 15.32 12.82
N PHE A 184 11.65 15.10 14.10
CA PHE A 184 12.58 14.62 15.13
C PHE A 184 12.22 13.22 15.58
N PHE A 185 13.23 12.38 15.74
CA PHE A 185 13.10 11.13 16.49
C PHE A 185 13.00 11.43 17.99
N GLN A 186 12.13 10.72 18.70
CA GLN A 186 11.99 10.78 20.16
C GLN A 186 12.12 9.40 20.79
N SER A 187 12.73 9.38 21.97
CA SER A 187 12.88 8.19 22.80
C SER A 187 13.59 7.03 22.09
N TRP A 188 14.57 7.32 21.23
CA TRP A 188 15.25 6.32 20.41
C TRP A 188 15.75 5.13 21.22
N CYS A 189 15.34 3.93 20.82
CA CYS A 189 15.74 2.68 21.43
C CYS A 189 16.68 1.90 20.50
N GLY A 190 17.96 1.87 20.81
CA GLY A 190 18.99 1.23 19.97
C GLY A 190 19.04 -0.31 20.05
N TRP A 191 18.10 -0.95 20.72
CA TRP A 191 18.05 -2.42 20.84
C TRP A 191 16.61 -2.90 20.70
N LEU A 192 16.44 -4.19 20.40
CA LEU A 192 15.11 -4.76 20.24
C LEU A 192 14.53 -5.14 21.62
N ASP A 193 13.67 -4.27 22.16
CA ASP A 193 12.84 -4.52 23.33
C ASP A 193 11.45 -3.91 23.09
N TRP A 194 10.44 -4.75 22.86
CA TRP A 194 9.11 -4.30 22.41
C TRP A 194 8.43 -3.30 23.36
N ASN A 195 8.72 -3.38 24.67
CA ASN A 195 8.17 -2.43 25.64
C ASN A 195 8.82 -1.05 25.49
N ALA A 196 10.15 -0.99 25.42
CA ALA A 196 10.88 0.26 25.19
C ALA A 196 10.55 0.87 23.82
N GLN A 197 10.41 0.02 22.80
CA GLN A 197 10.06 0.43 21.45
C GLN A 197 8.68 1.12 21.38
N SER A 198 7.71 0.73 22.23
CA SER A 198 6.39 1.37 22.28
C SER A 198 6.41 2.86 22.64
N SER A 199 7.52 3.36 23.19
CA SER A 199 7.72 4.76 23.53
C SER A 199 8.43 5.57 22.42
N CYS A 200 8.97 4.91 21.39
CA CYS A 200 9.65 5.54 20.28
C CYS A 200 8.63 6.24 19.36
N SER A 201 8.98 7.45 18.90
CA SER A 201 8.12 8.18 17.96
C SER A 201 8.90 9.12 17.05
N ILE A 202 8.25 9.54 15.97
CA ILE A 202 8.67 10.68 15.16
C ILE A 202 7.67 11.82 15.42
N ILE A 203 8.18 13.04 15.62
CA ILE A 203 7.37 14.25 15.77
C ILE A 203 7.68 15.27 14.65
N GLY A 204 6.66 16.01 14.23
CA GLY A 204 6.75 17.11 13.28
C GLY A 204 6.65 18.48 13.95
N GLU A 205 6.37 19.51 13.14
CA GLU A 205 6.38 20.92 13.55
C GLU A 205 5.19 21.33 14.44
N SER A 206 4.13 20.53 14.45
CA SER A 206 2.90 20.78 15.21
C SER A 206 2.70 19.75 16.33
N ALA A 207 1.91 20.12 17.34
CA ALA A 207 1.50 19.22 18.43
C ALA A 207 0.23 18.41 18.10
N ALA A 208 -0.38 18.64 16.93
CA ALA A 208 -1.52 17.86 16.46
C ALA A 208 -1.13 16.39 16.26
N LEU A 209 -2.11 15.48 16.46
CA LEU A 209 -1.86 14.03 16.42
C LEU A 209 -1.28 13.57 15.08
N ASP A 210 -1.64 14.21 13.96
CA ASP A 210 -1.14 13.84 12.63
C ASP A 210 0.33 14.17 12.42
N TYR A 211 0.93 14.96 13.30
CA TYR A 211 2.37 15.28 13.29
C TYR A 211 3.16 14.36 14.22
N LYS A 212 2.53 13.32 14.78
CA LYS A 212 3.21 12.32 15.61
C LYS A 212 2.88 10.92 15.11
N SER A 213 3.91 10.09 14.98
CA SER A 213 3.75 8.67 14.64
C SER A 213 4.54 7.78 15.60
N PRO A 214 4.02 6.60 15.96
CA PRO A 214 4.85 5.53 16.51
C PRO A 214 6.01 5.20 15.57
N LEU A 215 7.14 4.84 16.17
CA LEU A 215 8.36 4.39 15.48
C LEU A 215 8.77 3.05 16.08
N TRP A 216 9.04 2.06 15.23
CA TRP A 216 9.81 0.87 15.63
C TRP A 216 11.20 0.98 15.03
N VAL A 217 12.22 0.81 15.87
CA VAL A 217 13.60 0.99 15.45
C VAL A 217 14.51 -0.11 15.96
N GLN A 218 15.26 -0.72 15.07
CA GLN A 218 16.35 -1.62 15.45
C GLN A 218 17.66 -0.94 15.06
N ASP A 219 18.51 -0.65 16.04
CA ASP A 219 19.81 -0.02 15.84
C ASP A 219 20.88 -0.63 16.74
N TYR A 220 20.90 -1.97 16.79
CA TYR A 220 21.89 -2.70 17.60
C TYR A 220 23.26 -2.61 16.93
N ALA A 221 23.92 -1.47 17.08
CA ALA A 221 25.07 -1.05 16.28
C ALA A 221 26.40 -1.71 16.70
N ASN A 222 26.50 -2.21 17.93
CA ASN A 222 27.68 -2.88 18.46
C ASN A 222 27.32 -4.24 19.06
N THR A 223 27.94 -5.31 18.57
CA THR A 223 27.66 -6.67 19.01
C THR A 223 28.73 -7.27 19.95
N LYS A 224 29.69 -6.47 20.44
CA LYS A 224 30.83 -6.93 21.26
C LYS A 224 30.44 -7.66 22.54
N ASP A 225 29.37 -7.23 23.20
CA ASP A 225 28.97 -7.72 24.52
C ASP A 225 27.95 -8.87 24.43
N SER A 226 27.77 -9.44 23.23
CA SER A 226 26.78 -10.49 22.99
C SER A 226 27.43 -11.82 22.63
N GLU A 227 27.09 -12.87 23.38
CA GLU A 227 27.37 -14.25 22.98
C GLU A 227 26.71 -14.51 21.61
N GLY A 228 27.49 -14.95 20.62
CA GLY A 228 27.02 -15.08 19.24
C GLY A 228 26.86 -13.76 18.47
N GLY A 229 27.31 -12.61 19.00
CA GLY A 229 27.45 -11.30 18.36
C GLY A 229 26.60 -11.01 17.12
N VAL A 230 27.15 -11.23 15.93
CA VAL A 230 26.50 -11.01 14.62
C VAL A 230 25.17 -11.75 14.51
N ALA A 231 25.05 -12.96 15.06
CA ALA A 231 23.80 -13.72 15.07
C ALA A 231 22.69 -12.97 15.83
N LYS A 232 23.01 -12.30 16.95
CA LYS A 232 22.04 -11.47 17.67
C LYS A 232 21.58 -10.27 16.84
N LYS A 233 22.48 -9.65 16.08
CA LYS A 233 22.12 -8.60 15.14
C LYS A 233 21.20 -9.13 14.05
N VAL A 234 21.54 -10.28 13.45
CA VAL A 234 20.70 -10.97 12.46
C VAL A 234 19.31 -11.25 13.03
N SER A 235 19.21 -11.85 14.22
CA SER A 235 17.91 -12.11 14.87
C SER A 235 17.10 -10.84 15.03
N ALA A 236 17.70 -9.77 15.57
CA ALA A 236 16.97 -8.53 15.79
C ALA A 236 16.53 -7.84 14.48
N VAL A 237 17.34 -7.91 13.42
CA VAL A 237 16.96 -7.43 12.07
C VAL A 237 15.78 -8.24 11.53
N THR A 238 15.83 -9.57 11.64
CA THR A 238 14.78 -10.48 11.17
C THR A 238 13.49 -10.34 11.98
N GLU A 239 13.56 -10.18 13.30
CA GLU A 239 12.38 -9.95 14.15
C GLU A 239 11.70 -8.62 13.82
N MET A 240 12.47 -7.56 13.54
CA MET A 240 11.91 -6.29 13.09
C MET A 240 11.28 -6.40 11.69
N LEU A 241 11.89 -7.18 10.78
CA LEU A 241 11.28 -7.49 9.49
C LEU A 241 9.94 -8.19 9.67
N GLU A 242 9.91 -9.26 10.48
CA GLU A 242 8.72 -10.04 10.79
C GLU A 242 7.57 -9.19 11.32
N HIS A 243 7.88 -8.21 12.17
CA HIS A 243 6.91 -7.23 12.64
C HIS A 243 6.43 -6.31 11.52
N SER A 244 7.36 -5.72 10.76
CA SER A 244 7.04 -4.73 9.73
C SER A 244 6.26 -5.30 8.55
N THR A 245 6.64 -6.47 8.03
CA THR A 245 6.02 -7.08 6.85
C THR A 245 4.61 -7.59 7.11
N LYS A 246 4.30 -7.89 8.38
CA LYS A 246 2.98 -8.32 8.83
C LYS A 246 2.06 -7.18 9.26
N HIS A 247 2.57 -5.95 9.40
CA HIS A 247 1.74 -4.81 9.79
C HIS A 247 0.83 -4.38 8.63
N VAL A 248 -0.49 -4.49 8.83
CA VAL A 248 -1.51 -4.07 7.87
C VAL A 248 -2.10 -2.75 8.32
N THR A 249 -1.66 -1.65 7.70
CA THR A 249 -2.20 -0.31 7.95
C THR A 249 -3.63 -0.21 7.45
N LYS A 250 -4.59 -0.02 8.37
CA LYS A 250 -6.02 0.08 8.05
C LYS A 250 -6.42 1.47 7.53
N ASP A 251 -5.90 2.50 8.19
CA ASP A 251 -6.15 3.91 7.91
C ASP A 251 -5.00 4.77 8.46
N GLU A 252 -5.10 6.08 8.27
CA GLU A 252 -4.07 7.06 8.66
C GLU A 252 -3.70 7.02 10.15
N SER A 253 -4.65 6.63 11.02
CA SER A 253 -4.42 6.56 12.48
C SER A 253 -3.59 5.35 12.89
N ASP A 254 -3.49 4.34 12.03
CA ASP A 254 -2.76 3.08 12.20
C ASP A 254 -1.38 3.09 11.49
N VAL A 255 -0.99 4.25 10.94
CA VAL A 255 0.32 4.42 10.33
C VAL A 255 1.42 4.35 11.39
N VAL A 256 2.43 3.55 11.09
CA VAL A 256 3.58 3.25 11.95
C VAL A 256 4.84 3.28 11.09
N TRP A 257 5.90 3.93 11.55
CA TRP A 257 7.17 4.00 10.85
C TRP A 257 8.16 2.96 11.39
N VAL A 258 9.00 2.41 10.49
CA VAL A 258 10.02 1.42 10.85
C VAL A 258 11.37 1.84 10.29
N PHE A 259 12.39 1.83 11.14
CA PHE A 259 13.79 1.99 10.77
C PHE A 259 14.58 0.78 11.26
N ASN A 260 15.06 -0.04 10.34
CA ASN A 260 15.79 -1.26 10.67
C ASN A 260 17.21 -1.16 10.12
N PHE A 261 18.17 -0.92 11.02
CA PHE A 261 19.58 -0.81 10.66
C PHE A 261 20.12 -2.22 10.48
N ALA A 262 20.53 -2.58 9.27
CA ALA A 262 21.27 -3.81 9.01
C ALA A 262 22.76 -3.66 9.39
N SER A 263 23.24 -2.42 9.49
CA SER A 263 24.61 -2.08 9.90
C SER A 263 24.88 -2.40 11.37
N ALA A 264 26.10 -2.83 11.65
CA ALA A 264 26.68 -3.01 12.97
C ALA A 264 28.17 -3.35 12.81
N TYR A 265 28.91 -3.34 13.93
CA TYR A 265 30.26 -3.90 13.98
C TYR A 265 30.42 -4.90 15.13
N PRO A 266 31.18 -5.98 14.92
CA PRO A 266 31.57 -6.90 15.97
C PRO A 266 32.78 -6.38 16.76
N GLY A 267 32.88 -6.81 18.02
CA GLY A 267 34.04 -6.56 18.87
C GLY A 267 34.18 -5.11 19.37
N SER A 268 35.23 -4.88 20.17
CA SER A 268 35.39 -3.62 20.91
C SER A 268 35.78 -2.42 20.05
N LEU A 269 36.29 -2.65 18.84
CA LEU A 269 36.77 -1.62 17.92
C LEU A 269 36.06 -1.77 16.58
N SER A 270 35.45 -0.69 16.10
CA SER A 270 34.89 -0.65 14.76
C SER A 270 35.98 -0.68 13.70
N THR A 271 35.81 -1.50 12.67
CA THR A 271 36.72 -1.58 11.52
C THR A 271 35.93 -1.76 10.24
N ALA A 272 36.49 -1.30 9.11
CA ALA A 272 35.93 -1.52 7.78
C ALA A 272 35.60 -3.00 7.54
N ASN A 273 36.50 -3.90 7.92
CA ASN A 273 36.29 -5.34 7.80
C ASN A 273 35.24 -5.88 8.77
N GLY A 274 35.11 -5.33 9.98
CA GLY A 274 34.03 -5.67 10.90
C GLY A 274 32.65 -5.29 10.35
N TYR A 275 32.54 -4.12 9.71
CA TYR A 275 31.32 -3.71 9.02
C TYR A 275 31.01 -4.63 7.82
N ARG A 276 32.01 -4.99 7.00
CA ARG A 276 31.85 -5.96 5.89
C ARG A 276 31.42 -7.35 6.36
N GLU A 277 32.03 -7.81 7.46
CA GLU A 277 31.69 -9.08 8.08
C GLU A 277 30.23 -9.08 8.50
N ASN A 278 29.80 -8.07 9.26
CA ASN A 278 28.40 -7.95 9.65
C ASN A 278 27.45 -7.89 8.44
N ALA A 279 27.74 -7.03 7.45
CA ALA A 279 26.94 -6.88 6.25
C ALA A 279 26.79 -8.19 5.45
N THR A 280 27.83 -9.04 5.43
CA THR A 280 27.78 -10.37 4.79
C THR A 280 26.65 -11.23 5.37
N TYR A 281 26.36 -11.11 6.67
CA TYR A 281 25.32 -11.89 7.33
C TYR A 281 23.97 -11.16 7.38
N THR A 282 23.94 -9.88 7.71
CA THR A 282 22.67 -9.14 7.85
C THR A 282 21.99 -8.90 6.52
N ASN A 283 22.75 -8.56 5.46
CA ASN A 283 22.16 -8.37 4.14
C ASN A 283 21.63 -9.69 3.58
N ALA A 284 22.39 -10.79 3.74
CA ALA A 284 21.95 -12.13 3.35
C ALA A 284 20.66 -12.54 4.07
N ALA A 285 20.57 -12.32 5.40
CA ALA A 285 19.39 -12.65 6.18
C ALA A 285 18.14 -11.89 5.71
N ILE A 286 18.26 -10.60 5.40
CA ILE A 286 17.14 -9.80 4.86
C ILE A 286 16.73 -10.33 3.48
N ILE A 287 17.69 -10.60 2.59
CA ILE A 287 17.40 -11.14 1.26
C ILE A 287 16.64 -12.47 1.37
N GLU A 288 17.17 -13.39 2.17
CA GLU A 288 16.60 -14.73 2.36
C GLU A 288 15.22 -14.66 2.99
N TYR A 289 15.01 -13.78 3.98
CA TYR A 289 13.70 -13.53 4.56
C TYR A 289 12.68 -13.10 3.49
N LEU A 290 13.00 -12.09 2.67
CA LEU A 290 12.11 -11.55 1.63
C LEU A 290 11.91 -12.50 0.43
N GLN A 291 12.76 -13.51 0.27
CA GLN A 291 12.60 -14.56 -0.72
C GLN A 291 11.71 -15.72 -0.23
N THR A 292 11.63 -15.93 1.08
CA THR A 292 10.98 -17.11 1.68
C THR A 292 9.67 -16.81 2.40
N HIS A 293 9.38 -15.54 2.68
CA HIS A 293 8.15 -15.10 3.37
C HIS A 293 7.22 -14.33 2.43
N GLU A 294 5.96 -14.16 2.83
CA GLU A 294 5.04 -13.30 2.10
C GLU A 294 5.56 -11.86 2.04
N ALA A 295 5.47 -11.24 0.87
CA ALA A 295 5.89 -9.86 0.68
C ALA A 295 5.02 -8.90 1.51
N GLY A 296 5.68 -7.97 2.19
CA GLY A 296 5.07 -6.92 3.01
C GLY A 296 6.02 -5.74 3.22
N PRO A 297 5.56 -4.61 3.76
CA PRO A 297 6.39 -3.43 3.98
C PRO A 297 7.57 -3.69 4.91
N THR A 298 8.76 -3.17 4.59
CA THR A 298 9.91 -3.26 5.50
C THR A 298 10.24 -1.95 6.20
N GLY A 299 9.61 -0.84 5.77
CA GLY A 299 10.06 0.51 6.10
C GLY A 299 11.46 0.79 5.56
N VAL A 300 12.22 1.60 6.28
CA VAL A 300 13.59 2.01 5.90
C VAL A 300 14.60 0.99 6.40
N ILE A 301 15.41 0.45 5.49
CA ILE A 301 16.52 -0.47 5.80
C ILE A 301 17.84 0.26 5.57
N LEU A 302 18.64 0.48 6.62
CA LEU A 302 19.95 1.14 6.52
C LEU A 302 21.07 0.10 6.58
N MET A 303 21.69 -0.19 5.43
CA MET A 303 22.73 -1.22 5.30
C MET A 303 24.14 -0.63 5.23
N ASP A 304 25.14 -1.42 5.67
CA ASP A 304 26.54 -1.22 5.29
C ASP A 304 26.81 -1.91 3.95
N TYR A 305 27.71 -1.34 3.16
CA TYR A 305 28.20 -1.86 1.88
C TYR A 305 27.08 -2.25 0.91
N CYS A 306 26.46 -1.26 0.26
CA CYS A 306 25.45 -1.45 -0.80
C CYS A 306 25.99 -2.02 -2.15
N VAL A 307 27.16 -2.67 -2.11
CA VAL A 307 27.78 -3.39 -3.23
C VAL A 307 27.86 -4.88 -2.87
N ASP A 308 27.88 -5.79 -3.84
CA ASP A 308 27.93 -7.23 -3.52
C ASP A 308 29.30 -7.67 -3.01
N ARG A 309 30.35 -7.06 -3.55
CA ARG A 309 31.74 -7.26 -3.13
C ARG A 309 32.43 -5.91 -3.04
N SER A 310 33.11 -5.68 -1.94
CA SER A 310 33.92 -4.50 -1.73
C SER A 310 35.15 -4.53 -2.65
N PRO A 311 35.38 -3.53 -3.51
CA PRO A 311 36.62 -3.45 -4.29
C PRO A 311 37.86 -3.21 -3.42
N ASN A 312 37.68 -2.73 -2.19
CA ASN A 312 38.74 -2.45 -1.23
C ASN A 312 39.10 -3.68 -0.36
N GLU A 313 38.57 -4.85 -0.70
CA GLU A 313 38.79 -6.11 -0.01
C GLU A 313 39.74 -6.99 -0.84
N VAL A 314 40.82 -7.47 -0.23
CA VAL A 314 41.95 -8.06 -0.95
C VAL A 314 41.87 -9.59 -1.00
N ASP A 315 41.14 -10.22 -0.07
CA ASP A 315 41.17 -11.67 0.17
C ASP A 315 39.94 -12.42 -0.37
N GLY A 316 38.97 -11.73 -0.96
CA GLY A 316 37.70 -12.30 -1.43
C GLY A 316 36.74 -12.75 -0.32
N LYS A 317 37.07 -12.45 0.95
CA LYS A 317 36.46 -13.03 2.16
C LYS A 317 35.01 -12.60 2.38
N TYR A 318 34.67 -11.36 2.04
CA TYR A 318 33.37 -10.78 2.37
C TYR A 318 32.49 -10.69 1.13
N LEU A 319 31.31 -11.32 1.21
CA LEU A 319 30.25 -11.24 0.21
C LEU A 319 29.09 -10.47 0.82
N THR A 320 29.14 -9.15 0.75
CA THR A 320 28.19 -8.25 1.42
C THR A 320 26.80 -8.27 0.78
N ARG A 321 26.66 -8.73 -0.47
CA ARG A 321 25.36 -8.84 -1.19
C ARG A 321 24.52 -7.55 -1.18
N GLY A 322 25.17 -6.39 -1.07
CA GLY A 322 24.46 -5.13 -0.89
C GLY A 322 23.70 -4.68 -2.13
N ARG A 323 24.22 -4.95 -3.33
CA ARG A 323 23.51 -4.64 -4.58
C ARG A 323 22.28 -5.54 -4.70
N GLU A 324 22.46 -6.83 -4.43
CA GLU A 324 21.35 -7.80 -4.37
C GLU A 324 20.28 -7.40 -3.34
N LEU A 325 20.67 -6.91 -2.16
CA LEU A 325 19.72 -6.44 -1.15
C LEU A 325 18.91 -5.24 -1.63
N VAL A 326 19.55 -4.26 -2.30
CA VAL A 326 18.84 -3.12 -2.88
C VAL A 326 17.80 -3.59 -3.91
N ASP A 327 18.19 -4.48 -4.82
CA ASP A 327 17.29 -5.04 -5.83
C ASP A 327 16.15 -5.85 -5.19
N THR A 328 16.44 -6.59 -4.11
CA THR A 328 15.46 -7.41 -3.39
C THR A 328 14.42 -6.53 -2.67
N LEU A 329 14.84 -5.45 -2.00
CA LEU A 329 13.94 -4.51 -1.34
C LEU A 329 13.04 -3.78 -2.34
N ILE A 330 13.59 -3.35 -3.48
CA ILE A 330 12.81 -2.73 -4.56
C ILE A 330 11.78 -3.73 -5.10
N ALA A 331 12.19 -4.96 -5.40
CA ALA A 331 11.30 -6.01 -5.89
C ALA A 331 10.20 -6.37 -4.88
N ASN A 332 10.50 -6.35 -3.58
CA ASN A 332 9.55 -6.64 -2.52
C ASN A 332 8.33 -5.69 -2.53
N ASN A 333 8.53 -4.39 -2.82
CA ASN A 333 7.42 -3.45 -2.97
C ASN A 333 6.40 -3.92 -4.01
N TYR A 334 6.88 -4.32 -5.19
CA TYR A 334 5.99 -4.72 -6.28
C TYR A 334 5.32 -6.07 -6.02
N LYS A 335 6.04 -7.04 -5.42
CA LYS A 335 5.44 -8.31 -5.00
C LYS A 335 4.31 -8.08 -3.99
N TRP A 336 4.53 -7.20 -3.02
CA TRP A 336 3.53 -6.87 -2.01
C TRP A 336 2.32 -6.15 -2.63
N LEU A 337 2.55 -5.12 -3.44
CA LEU A 337 1.48 -4.38 -4.11
C LEU A 337 0.65 -5.26 -5.02
N GLU A 338 1.27 -6.12 -5.83
CA GLU A 338 0.56 -7.06 -6.70
C GLU A 338 -0.34 -8.01 -5.89
N ARG A 339 0.19 -8.58 -4.80
CA ARG A 339 -0.56 -9.47 -3.91
C ARG A 339 -1.76 -8.76 -3.29
N ARG A 340 -1.53 -7.63 -2.63
CA ARG A 340 -2.59 -6.81 -1.99
C ARG A 340 -3.67 -6.42 -3.01
N ASN A 341 -3.24 -5.90 -4.15
CA ASN A 341 -4.14 -5.41 -5.21
C ASN A 341 -5.02 -6.55 -5.74
N ARG A 342 -4.45 -7.75 -5.95
CA ARG A 342 -5.18 -8.96 -6.35
C ARG A 342 -6.16 -9.41 -5.27
N THR A 343 -5.74 -9.48 -4.01
CA THR A 343 -6.62 -9.91 -2.91
C THR A 343 -7.86 -9.02 -2.76
N VAL A 344 -7.70 -7.70 -2.88
CA VAL A 344 -8.83 -6.76 -2.82
C VAL A 344 -9.72 -6.91 -4.05
N TYR A 345 -9.13 -7.01 -5.25
CA TYR A 345 -9.86 -7.22 -6.50
C TYR A 345 -10.71 -8.50 -6.48
N ASP A 346 -10.13 -9.64 -6.10
CA ASP A 346 -10.83 -10.93 -6.10
C ASP A 346 -12.03 -10.90 -5.13
N ARG A 347 -11.89 -10.26 -3.97
CA ARG A 347 -12.98 -10.07 -3.00
C ARG A 347 -14.08 -9.14 -3.54
N ALA A 348 -13.69 -8.07 -4.21
CA ALA A 348 -14.62 -7.14 -4.84
C ALA A 348 -15.40 -7.82 -5.98
N LEU A 349 -14.69 -8.60 -6.80
CA LEU A 349 -15.25 -9.35 -7.92
C LEU A 349 -16.27 -10.40 -7.45
N ASP A 350 -15.96 -11.17 -6.40
CA ASP A 350 -16.92 -12.12 -5.80
C ASP A 350 -18.23 -11.44 -5.37
N ARG A 351 -18.16 -10.22 -4.82
CA ARG A 351 -19.35 -9.44 -4.47
C ARG A 351 -20.13 -8.98 -5.69
N ILE A 352 -19.45 -8.54 -6.74
CA ILE A 352 -20.08 -8.15 -8.01
C ILE A 352 -20.76 -9.35 -8.66
N ASP A 353 -20.11 -10.51 -8.70
CA ASP A 353 -20.67 -11.73 -9.28
C ASP A 353 -21.92 -12.20 -8.53
N LYS A 354 -21.95 -12.03 -7.21
CA LYS A 354 -23.16 -12.26 -6.38
C LYS A 354 -24.29 -11.30 -6.72
N LEU A 355 -24.00 -10.04 -7.00
CA LEU A 355 -25.02 -9.07 -7.45
C LEU A 355 -25.59 -9.45 -8.82
N TYR A 356 -24.74 -9.84 -9.78
CA TYR A 356 -25.21 -10.34 -11.08
C TYR A 356 -26.08 -11.58 -10.94
N THR A 357 -25.67 -12.52 -10.09
CA THR A 357 -26.44 -13.73 -9.81
C THR A 357 -27.82 -13.38 -9.25
N LYS A 358 -27.87 -12.51 -8.22
CA LYS A 358 -29.14 -12.10 -7.63
C LYS A 358 -30.03 -11.34 -8.61
N LEU A 359 -29.46 -10.46 -9.44
CA LEU A 359 -30.21 -9.75 -10.48
C LEU A 359 -30.83 -10.73 -11.49
N GLN A 360 -30.08 -11.77 -11.87
CA GLN A 360 -30.57 -12.80 -12.78
C GLN A 360 -31.69 -13.63 -12.15
N GLU A 361 -31.54 -14.04 -10.88
CA GLU A 361 -32.60 -14.74 -10.13
C GLU A 361 -33.88 -13.90 -10.04
N VAL A 362 -33.77 -12.60 -9.74
CA VAL A 362 -34.93 -11.70 -9.69
C VAL A 362 -35.57 -11.54 -11.06
N ARG A 363 -34.78 -11.40 -12.12
CA ARG A 363 -35.30 -11.32 -13.49
C ARG A 363 -36.08 -12.58 -13.86
N GLU A 364 -35.57 -13.76 -13.50
CA GLU A 364 -36.24 -15.03 -13.74
C GLU A 364 -37.53 -15.13 -12.91
N ALA A 365 -37.50 -14.78 -11.62
CA ALA A 365 -38.66 -14.78 -10.74
C ALA A 365 -39.77 -13.84 -11.27
N ILE A 366 -39.43 -12.60 -11.67
CA ILE A 366 -40.39 -11.67 -12.26
C ILE A 366 -40.98 -12.24 -13.55
N ALA A 367 -40.14 -12.83 -14.42
CA ALA A 367 -40.62 -13.41 -15.67
C ALA A 367 -41.56 -14.62 -15.47
N THR A 368 -41.40 -15.38 -14.37
CA THR A 368 -42.20 -16.58 -14.10
C THR A 368 -43.40 -16.33 -13.18
N GLU A 369 -43.22 -15.55 -12.13
CA GLU A 369 -44.19 -15.35 -11.04
C GLU A 369 -44.97 -14.05 -11.20
N CYS A 370 -44.41 -13.06 -11.91
CA CYS A 370 -45.02 -11.75 -12.18
C CYS A 370 -45.22 -11.52 -13.68
N ALA A 371 -45.55 -12.58 -14.42
CA ALA A 371 -45.50 -12.61 -15.89
C ALA A 371 -46.39 -11.57 -16.58
N ASP A 372 -47.52 -11.17 -15.96
CA ASP A 372 -48.46 -10.21 -16.54
C ASP A 372 -47.94 -8.77 -16.50
N VAL A 373 -47.05 -8.47 -15.55
CA VAL A 373 -46.45 -7.15 -15.34
C VAL A 373 -44.96 -7.10 -15.66
N ALA A 374 -44.33 -8.23 -15.99
CA ALA A 374 -42.87 -8.36 -16.14
C ALA A 374 -42.23 -7.34 -17.11
N ALA A 375 -42.94 -6.97 -18.19
CA ALA A 375 -42.44 -6.00 -19.17
C ALA A 375 -42.24 -4.59 -18.57
N ASP A 376 -43.01 -4.22 -17.55
CA ASP A 376 -42.95 -2.90 -16.92
C ASP A 376 -41.68 -2.74 -16.06
N PHE A 377 -41.02 -3.84 -15.69
CA PHE A 377 -39.82 -3.88 -14.85
C PHE A 377 -38.51 -4.06 -15.64
N GLU A 378 -38.56 -4.20 -16.98
CA GLU A 378 -37.36 -4.40 -17.79
C GLU A 378 -36.37 -3.22 -17.70
N ASP A 379 -36.88 -1.99 -17.69
CA ASP A 379 -36.06 -0.78 -17.59
C ASP A 379 -35.39 -0.65 -16.21
N GLU A 380 -36.09 -1.05 -15.14
CA GLU A 380 -35.56 -1.02 -13.78
C GLU A 380 -34.48 -2.09 -13.56
N LEU A 381 -34.71 -3.29 -14.10
CA LEU A 381 -33.70 -4.36 -14.12
C LEU A 381 -32.47 -3.95 -14.93
N ALA A 382 -32.66 -3.27 -16.06
CA ALA A 382 -31.56 -2.74 -16.87
C ALA A 382 -30.77 -1.66 -16.12
N ALA A 383 -31.46 -0.73 -15.44
CA ALA A 383 -30.83 0.29 -14.61
C ALA A 383 -30.04 -0.31 -13.44
N ALA A 384 -30.59 -1.32 -12.76
CA ALA A 384 -29.88 -2.06 -11.72
C ALA A 384 -28.63 -2.76 -12.27
N LYS A 385 -28.71 -3.33 -13.48
CA LYS A 385 -27.54 -3.92 -14.16
C LYS A 385 -26.46 -2.87 -14.42
N GLU A 386 -26.84 -1.69 -14.91
CA GLU A 386 -25.90 -0.60 -15.21
C GLU A 386 -25.14 -0.15 -13.95
N VAL A 387 -25.81 -0.12 -12.79
CA VAL A 387 -25.15 0.14 -11.50
C VAL A 387 -24.08 -0.90 -11.17
N ILE A 388 -24.36 -2.19 -11.42
CA ILE A 388 -23.37 -3.27 -11.22
C ILE A 388 -22.23 -3.16 -12.24
N ASP A 389 -22.54 -2.88 -13.51
CA ASP A 389 -21.55 -2.69 -14.59
C ASP A 389 -20.59 -1.54 -14.26
N GLN A 390 -21.11 -0.43 -13.71
CA GLN A 390 -20.31 0.73 -13.32
C GLN A 390 -19.35 0.38 -12.17
N GLN A 391 -19.82 -0.38 -11.16
CA GLN A 391 -18.95 -0.85 -10.08
C GLN A 391 -17.91 -1.86 -10.61
N LYS A 392 -18.28 -2.74 -11.54
CA LYS A 392 -17.34 -3.66 -12.20
C LYS A 392 -16.25 -2.90 -12.96
N TYR A 393 -16.63 -1.86 -13.70
CA TYR A 393 -15.69 -1.00 -14.41
C TYR A 393 -14.73 -0.28 -13.46
N GLU A 394 -15.24 0.24 -12.34
CA GLU A 394 -14.43 0.89 -11.31
C GLU A 394 -13.37 -0.07 -10.75
N ILE A 395 -13.76 -1.28 -10.33
CA ILE A 395 -12.81 -2.24 -9.75
C ILE A 395 -11.76 -2.69 -10.77
N ASP A 396 -12.12 -2.82 -12.05
CA ASP A 396 -11.18 -3.15 -13.13
C ASP A 396 -10.15 -2.03 -13.35
N SER A 397 -10.62 -0.77 -13.32
CA SER A 397 -9.77 0.41 -13.46
C SER A 397 -8.81 0.55 -12.28
N LEU A 398 -9.31 0.39 -11.04
CA LEU A 398 -8.47 0.42 -9.83
C LEU A 398 -7.43 -0.70 -9.83
N TYR A 399 -7.82 -1.91 -10.24
CA TYR A 399 -6.91 -3.04 -10.35
C TYR A 399 -5.79 -2.78 -11.35
N ALA A 400 -6.11 -2.26 -12.54
CA ALA A 400 -5.11 -1.95 -13.57
C ALA A 400 -4.10 -0.88 -13.12
N GLY A 401 -4.52 0.07 -12.29
CA GLY A 401 -3.68 1.14 -11.75
C GLY A 401 -2.94 0.82 -10.44
N TRP A 402 -3.15 -0.36 -9.85
CA TRP A 402 -2.66 -0.73 -8.51
C TRP A 402 -3.13 0.22 -7.39
N LEU A 403 -4.35 0.73 -7.52
CA LEU A 403 -4.87 1.82 -6.68
C LEU A 403 -5.67 1.34 -5.47
N PHE A 404 -5.87 0.04 -5.28
CA PHE A 404 -6.69 -0.48 -4.18
C PHE A 404 -6.06 -0.20 -2.80
N THR A 405 -6.88 0.31 -1.88
CA THR A 405 -6.62 0.26 -0.43
C THR A 405 -7.14 -1.06 0.16
N GLU A 406 -6.54 -1.51 1.26
CA GLU A 406 -7.04 -2.69 2.00
C GLU A 406 -8.48 -2.51 2.51
N SER A 407 -8.90 -1.25 2.68
CA SER A 407 -10.24 -0.85 3.14
C SER A 407 -11.29 -0.76 2.04
N TYR A 408 -10.90 -0.89 0.75
CA TYR A 408 -11.85 -0.76 -0.35
C TYR A 408 -12.94 -1.84 -0.27
N THR A 409 -14.20 -1.42 -0.45
CA THR A 409 -15.34 -2.32 -0.54
C THR A 409 -16.32 -1.84 -1.61
N VAL A 410 -16.87 -2.80 -2.34
CA VAL A 410 -17.99 -2.60 -3.27
C VAL A 410 -19.27 -2.28 -2.48
N ASP A 411 -20.12 -1.38 -2.99
CA ASP A 411 -21.46 -1.11 -2.43
C ASP A 411 -22.44 -2.25 -2.72
N TYR A 412 -22.13 -3.39 -2.13
CA TYR A 412 -22.95 -4.59 -2.24
C TYR A 412 -24.32 -4.39 -1.59
N THR A 413 -24.36 -3.80 -0.39
CA THR A 413 -25.61 -3.68 0.38
C THR A 413 -26.58 -2.68 -0.25
N GLY A 414 -26.10 -1.55 -0.76
CA GLY A 414 -26.94 -0.59 -1.48
C GLY A 414 -27.52 -1.20 -2.75
N THR A 415 -26.67 -1.79 -3.58
CA THR A 415 -27.10 -2.40 -4.85
C THR A 415 -28.02 -3.59 -4.64
N TYR A 416 -27.74 -4.45 -3.65
CA TYR A 416 -28.61 -5.58 -3.31
C TYR A 416 -30.02 -5.11 -2.87
N LYS A 417 -30.12 -3.99 -2.15
CA LYS A 417 -31.41 -3.42 -1.76
C LYS A 417 -32.21 -2.93 -2.97
N ILE A 418 -31.55 -2.30 -3.95
CA ILE A 418 -32.19 -1.87 -5.20
C ILE A 418 -32.79 -3.10 -5.91
N ILE A 419 -32.00 -4.17 -6.09
CA ILE A 419 -32.45 -5.40 -6.76
C ILE A 419 -33.64 -6.03 -6.01
N ARG A 420 -33.59 -6.11 -4.68
CA ARG A 420 -34.69 -6.64 -3.86
C ARG A 420 -35.93 -5.77 -3.88
N GLN A 421 -35.77 -4.46 -4.05
CA GLN A 421 -36.90 -3.54 -4.15
C GLN A 421 -37.65 -3.75 -5.47
N ILE A 422 -36.94 -3.92 -6.58
CA ILE A 422 -37.53 -4.26 -7.89
C ILE A 422 -38.34 -5.55 -7.81
N GLU A 423 -37.78 -6.60 -7.20
CA GLU A 423 -38.49 -7.88 -6.97
C GLU A 423 -39.81 -7.67 -6.21
N LYS A 424 -39.75 -6.89 -5.12
CA LYS A 424 -40.91 -6.61 -4.28
C LYS A 424 -41.97 -5.76 -5.00
N ASP A 425 -41.54 -4.75 -5.75
CA ASP A 425 -42.46 -3.87 -6.48
C ASP A 425 -43.17 -4.64 -7.60
N ALA A 426 -42.48 -5.60 -8.23
CA ALA A 426 -43.08 -6.52 -9.19
C ALA A 426 -44.11 -7.45 -8.56
N GLU A 427 -43.82 -8.04 -7.40
CA GLU A 427 -44.77 -8.86 -6.63
C GLU A 427 -46.03 -8.05 -6.25
N GLU A 428 -45.86 -6.81 -5.77
CA GLU A 428 -46.97 -5.92 -5.42
C GLU A 428 -47.79 -5.52 -6.67
N ALA A 429 -47.13 -5.26 -7.79
CA ALA A 429 -47.79 -4.94 -9.06
C ALA A 429 -48.58 -6.12 -9.62
N GLN A 430 -48.03 -7.34 -9.56
CA GLN A 430 -48.73 -8.56 -9.97
C GLN A 430 -49.95 -8.81 -9.08
N ALA A 431 -49.81 -8.69 -7.76
CA ALA A 431 -50.94 -8.87 -6.84
C ALA A 431 -52.07 -7.87 -7.12
N LYS A 432 -51.72 -6.61 -7.43
CA LYS A 432 -52.70 -5.59 -7.82
C LYS A 432 -53.37 -5.91 -9.16
N PHE A 433 -52.60 -6.39 -10.14
CA PHE A 433 -53.14 -6.84 -11.42
C PHE A 433 -54.13 -8.00 -11.23
N ASP A 434 -53.82 -8.96 -10.37
CA ASP A 434 -54.68 -10.09 -10.04
C ASP A 434 -55.98 -9.66 -9.35
N GLU A 435 -55.91 -8.66 -8.44
CA GLU A 435 -57.08 -8.10 -7.77
C GLU A 435 -57.99 -7.29 -8.71
N GLU A 436 -57.41 -6.48 -9.61
CA GLU A 436 -58.15 -5.60 -10.52
C GLU A 436 -58.70 -6.32 -11.75
N SER A 437 -58.08 -7.42 -12.17
CA SER A 437 -58.46 -8.12 -13.40
C SER A 437 -59.68 -9.04 -13.25
N ASP A 438 -60.10 -9.38 -12.02
CA ASP A 438 -61.17 -10.37 -11.71
C ASP A 438 -60.91 -11.75 -12.40
N ILE A 439 -59.65 -12.02 -12.76
CA ILE A 439 -59.16 -13.25 -13.38
C ILE A 439 -58.44 -14.06 -12.31
N HIS A 440 -59.11 -15.08 -11.78
CA HIS A 440 -58.49 -16.00 -10.82
C HIS A 440 -58.05 -17.28 -11.54
N ALA A 441 -56.82 -17.73 -11.30
CA ALA A 441 -56.43 -19.11 -11.57
C ALA A 441 -57.19 -20.04 -10.61
N VAL A 442 -58.33 -20.57 -11.05
CA VAL A 442 -59.14 -21.52 -10.25
C VAL A 442 -58.63 -22.93 -10.54
N GLN A 443 -58.15 -23.64 -9.51
CA GLN A 443 -57.98 -25.10 -9.64
C GLN A 443 -59.34 -25.73 -9.93
N VAL A 444 -59.39 -26.58 -10.96
CA VAL A 444 -60.61 -27.19 -11.55
C VAL A 444 -61.57 -27.78 -10.49
N GLU A 445 -61.02 -28.19 -9.36
CA GLU A 445 -61.68 -28.79 -8.20
C GLU A 445 -62.78 -27.91 -7.55
N HIS A 446 -62.78 -26.59 -7.80
CA HIS A 446 -63.76 -25.65 -7.22
C HIS A 446 -64.88 -25.24 -8.20
N ILE A 447 -64.93 -25.81 -9.40
CA ILE A 447 -66.02 -25.54 -10.37
C ILE A 447 -67.07 -26.63 -10.23
N GLY A 448 -68.13 -26.34 -9.47
CA GLY A 448 -69.27 -27.24 -9.31
C GLY A 448 -70.06 -27.43 -10.62
N ASN A 449 -70.78 -28.56 -10.74
CA ASN A 449 -71.53 -28.95 -11.94
C ASN A 449 -72.60 -27.94 -12.40
N ASP A 450 -72.96 -26.97 -11.56
CA ASP A 450 -74.03 -26.00 -11.83
C ASP A 450 -73.52 -24.69 -12.47
N CYS A 451 -72.22 -24.60 -12.80
CA CYS A 451 -71.64 -23.43 -13.45
C CYS A 451 -71.89 -23.41 -14.96
N GLN A 452 -72.11 -22.23 -15.54
CA GLN A 452 -72.20 -22.06 -16.99
C GLN A 452 -70.83 -21.65 -17.54
N ILE A 453 -70.33 -22.40 -18.53
CA ILE A 453 -69.02 -22.16 -19.13
C ILE A 453 -69.22 -21.52 -20.50
N PHE A 454 -68.41 -20.51 -20.81
CA PHE A 454 -68.38 -19.81 -22.07
C PHE A 454 -66.94 -19.70 -22.58
N SER A 455 -66.76 -19.60 -23.88
CA SER A 455 -65.50 -19.18 -24.48
C SER A 455 -65.28 -17.68 -24.27
N LEU A 456 -64.05 -17.22 -24.52
CA LEU A 456 -63.72 -15.79 -24.59
C LEU A 456 -64.60 -14.99 -25.55
N THR A 457 -65.13 -15.63 -26.60
CA THR A 457 -66.01 -14.99 -27.59
C THR A 457 -67.49 -15.02 -27.19
N GLY A 458 -67.82 -15.52 -25.99
CA GLY A 458 -69.18 -15.58 -25.45
C GLY A 458 -70.01 -16.78 -25.91
N GLU A 459 -69.42 -17.72 -26.65
CA GLU A 459 -70.09 -18.98 -27.02
C GLU A 459 -70.18 -19.89 -25.80
N ARG A 460 -71.37 -20.43 -25.50
CA ARG A 460 -71.56 -21.39 -24.40
C ARG A 460 -70.85 -22.71 -24.70
N LEU A 461 -70.14 -23.25 -23.71
CA LEU A 461 -69.36 -24.48 -23.79
C LEU A 461 -69.96 -25.53 -22.84
N ASP A 462 -69.90 -26.80 -23.26
CA ASP A 462 -70.36 -27.93 -22.44
C ASP A 462 -69.32 -28.36 -21.39
N ALA A 463 -68.06 -27.94 -21.55
CA ALA A 463 -66.95 -28.23 -20.64
C ALA A 463 -65.82 -27.18 -20.78
N LEU A 464 -64.93 -27.14 -19.79
CA LEU A 464 -63.72 -26.30 -19.83
C LEU A 464 -62.79 -26.77 -20.95
N ARG A 465 -62.31 -25.83 -21.77
CA ARG A 465 -61.28 -26.09 -22.78
C ARG A 465 -59.89 -25.85 -22.18
N ARG A 466 -59.09 -26.91 -22.09
CA ARG A 466 -57.67 -26.86 -21.66
C ARG A 466 -56.84 -25.99 -22.60
N GLY A 467 -55.86 -25.28 -22.04
CA GLY A 467 -54.95 -24.40 -22.79
C GLY A 467 -55.60 -23.11 -23.32
N THR A 468 -56.82 -22.79 -22.90
CA THR A 468 -57.53 -21.56 -23.30
C THR A 468 -58.21 -20.91 -22.09
N VAL A 469 -58.44 -19.59 -22.16
CA VAL A 469 -59.22 -18.88 -21.13
C VAL A 469 -60.71 -19.20 -21.33
N ASN A 470 -61.33 -19.71 -20.28
CA ASN A 470 -62.76 -19.98 -20.20
C ASN A 470 -63.42 -18.87 -19.36
N ILE A 471 -64.64 -18.46 -19.70
CA ILE A 471 -65.46 -17.58 -18.88
C ILE A 471 -66.48 -18.44 -18.12
N VAL A 472 -66.41 -18.47 -16.80
CA VAL A 472 -67.28 -19.29 -15.95
C VAL A 472 -68.24 -18.38 -15.18
N LYS A 473 -69.54 -18.58 -15.38
CA LYS A 473 -70.60 -17.92 -14.62
C LYS A 473 -71.12 -18.85 -13.53
N PHE A 474 -71.02 -18.40 -12.29
CA PHE A 474 -71.44 -19.14 -11.10
C PHE A 474 -72.94 -18.93 -10.82
N PRO A 475 -73.60 -19.86 -10.08
CA PRO A 475 -75.02 -19.75 -9.72
C PRO A 475 -75.37 -18.46 -8.96
N GLU A 476 -74.41 -17.93 -8.19
CA GLU A 476 -74.49 -16.64 -7.48
C GLU A 476 -74.40 -15.40 -8.39
N GLY A 477 -74.28 -15.59 -9.70
CA GLY A 477 -74.29 -14.52 -10.70
C GLY A 477 -72.91 -13.92 -11.02
N LYS A 478 -71.86 -14.24 -10.24
CA LYS A 478 -70.48 -13.83 -10.53
C LYS A 478 -69.95 -14.50 -11.80
N VAL A 479 -69.18 -13.75 -12.59
CA VAL A 479 -68.51 -14.24 -13.80
C VAL A 479 -67.01 -14.14 -13.58
N ARG A 480 -66.29 -15.24 -13.74
CA ARG A 480 -64.82 -15.29 -13.59
C ARG A 480 -64.18 -15.78 -14.87
N LYS A 481 -63.00 -15.26 -15.21
CA LYS A 481 -62.15 -15.87 -16.23
C LYS A 481 -61.28 -16.95 -15.57
N VAL A 482 -61.23 -18.13 -16.16
CA VAL A 482 -60.51 -19.31 -15.64
C VAL A 482 -59.62 -19.87 -16.74
N VAL A 483 -58.33 -20.03 -16.45
CA VAL A 483 -57.39 -20.72 -17.34
C VAL A 483 -57.22 -22.15 -16.84
N CYS A 484 -57.62 -23.12 -17.67
CA CYS A 484 -57.44 -24.53 -17.36
C CYS A 484 -56.10 -24.99 -17.97
N GLN A 485 -55.10 -25.23 -17.13
CA GLN A 485 -53.82 -25.83 -17.55
C GLN A 485 -54.03 -27.27 -18.05
#